data_AF-X0X7Y5-F1
#
_entry.id   AF-X0X7Y5-F1
#
_cell.length_a   1.000
_cell.length_b   1.000
_cell.length_c   1.000
_cell.angle_alpha   90.00
_cell.angle_beta   90.00
_cell.angle_gamma   90.00
#
_symmetry.space_group_name_H-M   'P 1'
#
loop_
_entity.id
_entity.type
_entity.pdbx_description
1 polymer ?
#
loop_
_entity_poly.entity_id
_entity_poly.type
_entity_poly.pdbx_seq_one_letter_code
_entity_poly.pdbx_strand_id
1 'polypeptide(L)'
;MKIKWLGHSSFLIESGRGIKIITDPFDETLGYKLPRIKLNIVTVSHEHFDHNYVRGVKGRPVVFKGLVNRESHKMEFRGISSYHDSVYGGQRGLNTIFVIKADGLNLCHLGDLGHILNSDKLTEIGRVDILFIPVGGFYTINSNQATQIIKDIKPKIAIPMHYKTEAIKFSIDP
;
A
#
# COMPACT_ATOMS: atom_id res chain seq x y z
N MET A 1 -6.01 -0.62 -17.18
CA MET A 1 -5.09 -0.42 -16.05
C MET A 1 -3.88 -1.33 -16.18
N LYS A 2 -2.69 -0.83 -15.83
CA LYS A 2 -1.45 -1.62 -15.69
C LYS A 2 -0.91 -1.44 -14.28
N ILE A 3 -0.41 -2.52 -13.68
CA ILE A 3 0.17 -2.51 -12.33
C ILE A 3 1.55 -3.15 -12.43
N LYS A 4 2.57 -2.46 -11.92
CA LYS A 4 3.94 -2.95 -11.86
C LYS A 4 4.42 -2.89 -10.41
N TRP A 5 4.84 -4.03 -9.88
CA TRP A 5 5.55 -4.07 -8.61
C TRP A 5 6.96 -3.48 -8.80
N LEU A 6 7.33 -2.55 -7.93
CA LEU A 6 8.63 -1.89 -7.93
C LEU A 6 9.58 -2.48 -6.89
N GLY A 7 9.10 -3.38 -6.04
CA GLY A 7 9.78 -3.91 -4.88
C GLY A 7 9.09 -3.50 -3.59
N HIS A 8 9.30 -4.27 -2.52
CA HIS A 8 8.74 -4.01 -1.19
C HIS A 8 7.22 -3.78 -1.24
N SER A 9 6.72 -2.68 -0.66
CA SER A 9 5.30 -2.25 -0.74
C SER A 9 5.03 -1.20 -1.83
N SER A 10 5.94 -1.01 -2.80
CA SER A 10 5.78 0.01 -3.82
C SER A 10 5.24 -0.55 -5.14
N PHE A 11 4.17 0.06 -5.64
CA PHE A 11 3.56 -0.26 -6.92
C PHE A 11 3.43 0.98 -7.79
N LEU A 12 3.77 0.84 -9.07
CA LEU A 12 3.38 1.79 -10.11
C LEU A 12 2.06 1.33 -10.72
N ILE A 13 1.02 2.14 -10.55
CA ILE A 13 -0.31 1.92 -11.12
C ILE A 13 -0.54 2.95 -12.22
N GLU A 14 -0.78 2.48 -13.44
CA GLU A 14 -1.09 3.32 -14.60
C GLU A 14 -2.53 3.07 -15.05
N SER A 15 -3.35 4.12 -15.03
CA SER A 15 -4.73 4.04 -15.49
C SER A 15 -4.82 3.96 -17.01
N GLY A 16 -5.99 3.58 -17.53
CA GLY A 16 -6.28 3.59 -18.97
C GLY A 16 -6.16 4.97 -19.62
N ARG A 17 -6.19 6.04 -18.82
CA ARG A 17 -5.97 7.43 -19.27
C ARG A 17 -4.52 7.90 -19.14
N GLY A 18 -3.60 7.02 -18.76
CA GLY A 18 -2.17 7.34 -18.60
C GLY A 18 -1.81 8.09 -17.31
N ILE A 19 -2.72 8.14 -16.32
CA ILE A 19 -2.42 8.72 -15.00
C ILE A 19 -1.62 7.70 -14.21
N LYS A 20 -0.50 8.14 -13.62
CA LYS A 20 0.46 7.29 -12.92
C LYS A 20 0.46 7.58 -11.42
N ILE A 21 0.17 6.55 -10.64
CA ILE A 21 0.18 6.54 -9.19
C ILE A 21 1.37 5.70 -8.73
N ILE A 22 2.09 6.15 -7.71
CA ILE A 22 3.02 5.30 -6.97
C ILE A 22 2.54 5.14 -5.53
N THR A 23 2.56 3.91 -5.02
CA THR A 23 2.35 3.63 -3.59
C THR A 23 3.71 3.55 -2.90
N ASP A 24 3.78 4.05 -1.68
CA ASP A 24 4.89 3.88 -0.72
C ASP A 24 6.29 3.90 -1.37
N PRO A 25 6.70 5.02 -1.98
CA PRO A 25 8.02 5.10 -2.60
C PRO A 25 9.11 4.97 -1.53
N PHE A 26 10.19 4.28 -1.86
CA PHE A 26 11.36 4.04 -1.01
C PHE A 26 12.63 4.67 -1.59
N ASP A 27 13.67 4.78 -0.77
CA ASP A 27 15.01 5.16 -1.25
C ASP A 27 15.87 3.94 -1.63
N GLU A 28 17.09 4.21 -2.07
CA GLU A 28 18.02 3.20 -2.57
C GLU A 28 18.51 2.20 -1.50
N THR A 29 18.25 2.45 -0.21
CA THR A 29 18.68 1.56 0.88
C THR A 29 18.00 0.20 0.83
N LEU A 30 16.80 0.10 0.25
CA LEU A 30 16.08 -1.17 0.05
C LEU A 30 16.64 -2.03 -1.10
N GLY A 31 17.60 -1.53 -1.87
CA GLY A 31 18.20 -2.27 -2.99
C GLY A 31 17.37 -2.28 -4.28
N TYR A 32 16.23 -1.59 -4.31
CA TYR A 32 15.40 -1.38 -5.49
C TYR A 32 15.63 0.00 -6.11
N LYS A 33 15.06 0.22 -7.31
CA LYS A 33 15.15 1.50 -8.03
C LYS A 33 13.76 2.04 -8.35
N LEU A 34 13.51 3.27 -7.91
CA LEU A 34 12.32 4.01 -8.36
C LEU A 34 12.40 4.33 -9.86
N PRO A 35 11.27 4.34 -10.57
CA PRO A 35 11.24 4.65 -11.98
C PRO A 35 11.56 6.15 -12.20
N ARG A 36 12.38 6.44 -13.21
CA ARG A 36 12.72 7.83 -13.62
C ARG A 36 11.65 8.44 -14.55
N ILE A 37 10.39 8.33 -14.16
CA ILE A 37 9.24 8.84 -14.93
C ILE A 37 8.47 9.88 -14.11
N LYS A 38 7.77 10.80 -14.79
CA LYS A 38 6.87 11.75 -14.12
C LYS A 38 5.65 11.00 -13.56
N LEU A 39 5.34 11.25 -12.29
CA LEU A 39 4.19 10.68 -11.59
C LEU A 39 3.15 11.77 -11.31
N ASN A 40 1.88 11.37 -11.30
CA ASN A 40 0.75 12.26 -11.04
C ASN A 40 0.35 12.25 -9.56
N ILE A 41 0.44 11.08 -8.92
CA ILE A 41 -0.07 10.86 -7.57
C ILE A 41 0.92 9.97 -6.80
N VAL A 42 1.09 10.26 -5.51
CA VAL A 42 1.82 9.44 -4.56
C VAL A 42 0.91 9.15 -3.37
N THR A 43 0.80 7.90 -2.94
CA THR A 43 0.22 7.56 -1.63
C THR A 43 1.33 7.13 -0.68
N VAL A 44 1.25 7.54 0.58
CA VAL A 44 2.19 7.12 1.64
C VAL A 44 1.38 6.60 2.83
N SER A 45 1.46 5.30 3.08
CA SER A 45 0.74 4.61 4.15
C SER A 45 1.15 5.10 5.54
N HIS A 46 2.46 5.30 5.75
CA HIS A 46 3.05 5.74 7.01
C HIS A 46 4.48 6.29 6.79
N GLU A 47 5.09 6.82 7.85
CA GLU A 47 6.32 7.63 7.76
C GLU A 47 7.63 6.84 7.99
N HIS A 48 7.61 5.51 7.94
CA HIS A 48 8.85 4.74 7.99
C HIS A 48 9.67 4.92 6.69
N PHE A 49 10.99 4.76 6.83
CA PHE A 49 11.97 5.12 5.80
C PHE A 49 11.79 4.35 4.49
N ASP A 50 11.24 3.13 4.58
CA ASP A 50 10.99 2.20 3.49
C ASP A 50 9.65 2.45 2.76
N HIS A 51 8.90 3.50 3.13
CA HIS A 51 7.59 3.82 2.57
C HIS A 51 7.37 5.30 2.17
N ASN A 52 8.19 6.24 2.65
CA ASN A 52 7.87 7.67 2.58
C ASN A 52 8.81 8.54 1.73
N TYR A 53 9.60 7.95 0.83
CA TYR A 53 10.58 8.65 0.00
C TYR A 53 9.97 9.44 -1.17
N VAL A 54 9.00 10.32 -0.87
CA VAL A 54 8.31 11.18 -1.85
C VAL A 54 9.28 12.09 -2.59
N ARG A 55 10.35 12.57 -1.91
CA ARG A 55 11.37 13.45 -2.50
C ARG A 55 12.13 12.83 -3.68
N GLY A 56 12.15 11.49 -3.78
CA GLY A 56 12.77 10.78 -4.90
C GLY A 56 11.93 10.72 -6.16
N VAL A 57 10.63 11.02 -6.06
CA VAL A 57 9.68 10.93 -7.16
C VAL A 57 9.83 12.14 -8.08
N LYS A 58 9.86 11.90 -9.39
CA LYS A 58 9.87 12.96 -10.41
C LYS A 58 8.47 13.48 -10.70
N GLY A 59 8.37 14.79 -10.94
CA GLY A 59 7.12 15.46 -11.30
C GLY A 59 6.67 16.43 -10.21
N ARG A 60 5.38 16.77 -10.22
CA ARG A 60 4.71 17.54 -9.16
C ARG A 60 3.46 16.76 -8.74
N PRO A 61 3.63 15.57 -8.15
CA PRO A 61 2.50 14.71 -7.85
C PRO A 61 1.64 15.31 -6.72
N VAL A 62 0.35 14.98 -6.74
CA VAL A 62 -0.51 15.12 -5.56
C VAL A 62 -0.11 14.03 -4.58
N VAL A 63 0.14 14.39 -3.32
CA VAL A 63 0.56 13.44 -2.29
C VAL A 63 -0.60 13.22 -1.32
N PHE A 64 -1.00 11.96 -1.16
CA PHE A 64 -2.00 11.55 -0.18
C PHE A 64 -1.33 10.81 0.98
N LYS A 65 -1.60 11.27 2.20
CA LYS A 65 -1.09 10.71 3.45
C LYS A 65 -2.19 10.74 4.51
N GLY A 66 -2.21 9.74 5.40
CA GLY A 66 -3.15 9.69 6.50
C GLY A 66 -4.62 9.60 6.05
N LEU A 67 -5.52 10.04 6.94
CA LEU A 67 -6.95 10.07 6.65
C LEU A 67 -7.24 11.03 5.50
N VAL A 68 -7.79 10.48 4.42
CA VAL A 68 -8.19 11.24 3.25
C VAL A 68 -9.50 10.70 2.70
N ASN A 69 -10.32 11.60 2.13
CA ASN A 69 -11.45 11.24 1.30
C ASN A 69 -11.58 12.33 0.23
N ARG A 70 -10.84 12.16 -0.88
CA ARG A 70 -10.69 13.20 -1.92
C ARG A 70 -10.61 12.58 -3.30
N GLU A 71 -11.00 13.38 -4.28
CA GLU A 71 -10.82 13.05 -5.69
C GLU A 71 -9.58 13.72 -6.27
N SER A 72 -8.92 13.04 -7.20
CA SER A 72 -7.88 13.61 -8.04
C SER A 72 -7.81 12.89 -9.38
N HIS A 73 -7.65 13.62 -10.47
CA HIS A 73 -7.54 13.05 -11.82
C HIS A 73 -8.68 12.07 -12.20
N LYS A 74 -9.91 12.35 -11.74
CA LYS A 74 -11.11 11.50 -11.93
C LYS A 74 -10.97 10.11 -11.29
N MET A 75 -10.30 10.05 -10.14
CA MET A 75 -10.15 8.87 -9.29
C MET A 75 -10.45 9.27 -7.85
N GLU A 76 -10.98 8.34 -7.06
CA GLU A 76 -11.26 8.55 -5.64
C GLU A 76 -10.15 7.93 -4.78
N PHE A 77 -9.73 8.64 -3.74
CA PHE A 77 -8.75 8.19 -2.77
C PHE A 77 -9.34 8.28 -1.37
N ARG A 78 -9.36 7.14 -0.69
CA ARG A 78 -9.74 7.06 0.72
C ARG A 78 -8.58 6.50 1.53
N GLY A 79 -8.18 7.22 2.57
CA GLY A 79 -7.22 6.78 3.57
C GLY A 79 -7.96 6.40 4.83
N ILE A 80 -7.84 5.15 5.23
CA ILE A 80 -8.52 4.53 6.37
C ILE A 80 -7.48 4.26 7.46
N SER A 81 -7.76 4.68 8.69
CA SER A 81 -6.86 4.43 9.81
C SER A 81 -6.77 2.95 10.17
N SER A 82 -5.56 2.51 10.49
CA SER A 82 -5.20 1.19 11.02
C SER A 82 -3.89 1.30 11.81
N TYR A 83 -3.36 0.18 12.28
CA TYR A 83 -2.13 0.16 13.06
C TYR A 83 -1.08 -0.75 12.43
N HIS A 84 0.18 -0.36 12.63
CA HIS A 84 1.36 -1.12 12.17
C HIS A 84 1.68 -2.30 13.10
N ASP A 85 0.99 -2.41 14.23
CA ASP A 85 1.14 -3.49 15.19
C ASP A 85 -0.20 -3.95 15.78
N SER A 86 -0.16 -5.00 16.60
CA SER A 86 -1.32 -5.56 17.29
C SER A 86 -1.65 -4.85 18.61
N VAL A 87 -0.96 -3.77 18.95
CA VAL A 87 -1.09 -3.02 20.20
C VAL A 87 -1.43 -1.54 19.93
N TYR A 88 -2.30 -1.33 18.94
CA TYR A 88 -2.87 -0.02 18.60
C TYR A 88 -1.82 1.06 18.26
N GLY A 89 -0.74 0.65 17.61
CA GLY A 89 0.35 1.54 17.20
C GLY A 89 1.36 1.84 18.30
N GLY A 90 1.25 1.20 19.47
CA GLY A 90 2.15 1.43 20.59
C GLY A 90 3.60 1.01 20.35
N GLN A 91 3.87 0.13 19.38
CA GLN A 91 5.22 -0.33 19.04
C GLN A 91 5.75 0.27 17.73
N ARG A 92 4.91 0.38 16.71
CA ARG A 92 5.30 0.72 15.33
C ARG A 92 4.47 1.86 14.74
N GLY A 93 3.51 2.40 15.49
CA GLY A 93 2.74 3.57 15.10
C GLY A 93 1.53 3.29 14.21
N LEU A 94 1.03 4.37 13.61
CA LEU A 94 -0.16 4.35 12.77
C LEU A 94 0.16 3.85 11.36
N ASN A 95 -0.83 3.19 10.75
CA ASN A 95 -0.79 2.78 9.35
C ASN A 95 -2.05 3.28 8.63
N THR A 96 -1.91 3.70 7.37
CA THR A 96 -3.04 4.10 6.52
C THR A 96 -3.29 3.05 5.45
N ILE A 97 -4.49 2.47 5.45
CA ILE A 97 -4.98 1.66 4.35
C ILE A 97 -5.51 2.61 3.26
N PHE A 98 -5.05 2.45 2.03
CA PHE A 98 -5.55 3.24 0.90
C PHE A 98 -6.52 2.44 0.05
N VAL A 99 -7.74 2.95 -0.11
CA VAL A 99 -8.70 2.49 -1.13
C VAL A 99 -8.69 3.49 -2.28
N ILE A 100 -8.34 3.02 -3.47
CA ILE A 100 -8.21 3.80 -4.69
C ILE A 100 -9.25 3.31 -5.70
N LYS A 101 -10.18 4.17 -6.11
CA LYS A 101 -11.11 3.85 -7.20
C LYS A 101 -10.62 4.47 -8.50
N ALA A 102 -10.27 3.61 -9.46
CA ALA A 102 -9.75 4.03 -10.77
C ALA A 102 -10.15 3.03 -11.86
N ASP A 103 -10.47 3.52 -13.05
CA ASP A 103 -10.94 2.72 -14.20
C ASP A 103 -12.08 1.73 -13.85
N GLY A 104 -12.98 2.10 -12.93
CA GLY A 104 -14.08 1.24 -12.48
C GLY A 104 -13.65 0.08 -11.57
N LEU A 105 -12.40 0.05 -11.11
CA LEU A 105 -11.87 -0.94 -10.16
C LEU A 105 -11.62 -0.31 -8.79
N ASN A 106 -11.83 -1.10 -7.74
CA ASN A 106 -11.46 -0.75 -6.37
C ASN A 106 -10.16 -1.45 -5.98
N LEU A 107 -9.09 -0.66 -5.82
CA LEU A 107 -7.80 -1.14 -5.37
C LEU A 107 -7.67 -0.86 -3.87
N CYS A 108 -7.10 -1.78 -3.11
CA CYS A 108 -6.87 -1.62 -1.68
C CYS A 108 -5.41 -1.94 -1.35
N HIS A 109 -4.66 -0.94 -0.88
CA HIS A 109 -3.29 -1.09 -0.42
C HIS A 109 -3.28 -1.06 1.11
N LEU A 110 -2.95 -2.18 1.73
CA LEU A 110 -3.03 -2.31 3.20
C LEU A 110 -1.90 -1.61 3.94
N GLY A 111 -0.90 -1.06 3.24
CA GLY A 111 0.30 -0.53 3.87
C GLY A 111 0.99 -1.63 4.66
N ASP A 112 1.55 -1.28 5.81
CA ASP A 112 2.14 -2.23 6.74
C ASP A 112 1.14 -2.56 7.85
N LEU A 113 0.05 -3.21 7.47
CA LEU A 113 -0.94 -3.65 8.44
C LEU A 113 -0.31 -4.64 9.43
N GLY A 114 -0.47 -4.39 10.74
CA GLY A 114 0.08 -5.23 11.81
C GLY A 114 -0.94 -6.10 12.56
N HIS A 115 -2.20 -6.10 12.14
CA HIS A 115 -3.28 -6.81 12.82
C HIS A 115 -4.37 -7.27 11.86
N ILE A 116 -5.22 -8.20 12.31
CA ILE A 116 -6.43 -8.58 11.58
C ILE A 116 -7.46 -7.44 11.58
N LEU A 117 -8.26 -7.36 10.52
CA LEU A 117 -9.30 -6.33 10.38
C LEU A 117 -10.59 -6.78 11.07
N ASN A 118 -11.21 -5.89 11.85
CA ASN A 118 -12.53 -6.13 12.40
C ASN A 118 -13.64 -5.81 11.38
N SER A 119 -14.89 -6.16 11.72
CA SER A 119 -16.07 -5.92 10.87
C SER A 119 -16.22 -4.48 10.44
N ASP A 120 -15.92 -3.53 11.33
CA ASP A 120 -16.08 -2.10 11.07
C ASP A 120 -15.08 -1.63 10.01
N LYS A 121 -13.82 -2.07 10.11
CA LYS A 121 -12.79 -1.77 9.11
C LYS A 121 -13.05 -2.46 7.78
N LEU A 122 -13.53 -3.69 7.80
CA LEU A 122 -13.95 -4.39 6.57
C LEU A 122 -15.10 -3.64 5.88
N THR A 123 -16.07 -3.15 6.64
CA THR A 123 -17.18 -2.33 6.13
C THR A 123 -16.68 -1.00 5.58
N GLU A 124 -15.75 -0.34 6.28
CA GLU A 124 -15.14 0.92 5.83
C GLU A 124 -14.34 0.74 4.54
N ILE A 125 -13.59 -0.35 4.38
CA ILE A 125 -12.86 -0.70 3.15
C ILE A 125 -13.83 -0.98 2.01
N GLY A 126 -14.89 -1.74 2.27
CA GLY A 126 -15.90 -2.11 1.29
C GLY A 126 -15.38 -3.06 0.21
N ARG A 127 -16.02 -3.05 -0.96
CA ARG A 127 -15.70 -3.95 -2.07
C ARG A 127 -14.30 -3.69 -2.62
N VAL A 128 -13.47 -4.73 -2.73
CA VAL A 128 -12.11 -4.68 -3.31
C VAL A 128 -12.02 -5.59 -4.55
N ASP A 129 -11.49 -5.07 -5.64
CA ASP A 129 -11.13 -5.88 -6.82
C ASP A 129 -9.69 -6.38 -6.74
N ILE A 130 -8.74 -5.50 -6.36
CA ILE A 130 -7.31 -5.80 -6.28
C ILE A 130 -6.81 -5.42 -4.89
N LEU A 131 -6.28 -6.39 -4.16
CA LEU A 131 -5.72 -6.21 -2.82
C LEU A 131 -4.19 -6.31 -2.86
N PHE A 132 -3.49 -5.32 -2.33
CA PHE A 132 -2.06 -5.37 -2.03
C PHE A 132 -1.90 -5.61 -0.53
N ILE A 133 -1.27 -6.73 -0.16
CA ILE A 133 -1.29 -7.25 1.21
C ILE A 133 0.13 -7.60 1.69
N PRO A 134 0.60 -7.04 2.82
CA PRO A 134 1.90 -7.41 3.35
C PRO A 134 1.87 -8.84 3.91
N VAL A 135 2.99 -9.56 3.83
CA VAL A 135 3.09 -10.95 4.33
C VAL A 135 4.38 -11.24 5.12
N GLY A 136 5.19 -10.22 5.42
CA GLY A 136 6.53 -10.36 6.00
C GLY A 136 6.61 -10.72 7.48
N GLY A 137 5.49 -10.80 8.20
CA GLY A 137 5.35 -11.45 9.50
C GLY A 137 5.97 -10.76 10.73
N PHE A 138 7.17 -10.18 10.62
CA PHE A 138 7.87 -9.58 11.76
C PHE A 138 7.45 -8.13 12.01
N TYR A 139 7.39 -7.33 10.95
CA TYR A 139 6.97 -5.93 11.02
C TYR A 139 5.49 -5.75 10.65
N THR A 140 4.90 -6.72 9.95
CA THR A 140 3.52 -6.68 9.48
C THR A 140 2.80 -7.95 9.91
N ILE A 141 1.55 -8.12 9.46
CA ILE A 141 0.88 -9.43 9.51
C ILE A 141 1.72 -10.53 8.83
N ASN A 142 1.55 -11.75 9.31
CA ASN A 142 2.13 -12.96 8.71
C ASN A 142 1.21 -13.56 7.63
N SER A 143 1.70 -14.58 6.92
CA SER A 143 0.97 -15.27 5.84
C SER A 143 -0.38 -15.89 6.28
N ASN A 144 -0.49 -16.39 7.52
CA ASN A 144 -1.74 -16.93 8.04
C ASN A 144 -2.79 -15.83 8.24
N GLN A 145 -2.40 -14.71 8.84
CA GLN A 145 -3.27 -13.54 9.01
C GLN A 145 -3.64 -12.93 7.65
N ALA A 146 -2.69 -12.86 6.71
CA ALA A 146 -2.94 -12.40 5.36
C ALA A 146 -3.97 -13.29 4.63
N THR A 147 -3.87 -14.61 4.78
CA THR A 147 -4.84 -15.57 4.23
C THR A 147 -6.24 -15.36 4.81
N GLN A 148 -6.33 -15.08 6.11
CA GLN A 148 -7.61 -14.74 6.75
C GLN A 148 -8.20 -13.45 6.17
N ILE A 149 -7.40 -12.38 6.08
CA ILE A 149 -7.85 -11.09 5.51
C ILE A 149 -8.30 -11.24 4.05
N ILE A 150 -7.62 -12.06 3.25
CA ILE A 150 -8.05 -12.36 1.87
C ILE A 150 -9.42 -13.05 1.86
N LYS A 151 -9.69 -13.98 2.79
CA LYS A 151 -11.00 -14.64 2.91
C LYS A 151 -12.11 -13.70 3.37
N ASP A 152 -11.77 -12.71 4.19
CA ASP A 152 -12.72 -11.72 4.70
C ASP A 152 -13.05 -10.66 3.65
N ILE A 153 -12.03 -10.13 2.94
CA ILE A 153 -12.19 -9.11 1.89
C ILE A 153 -12.73 -9.70 0.59
N LYS A 154 -12.40 -10.97 0.28
CA LYS A 154 -12.75 -11.67 -0.96
C LYS A 154 -12.41 -10.86 -2.23
N PRO A 155 -11.16 -10.38 -2.39
CA PRO A 155 -10.77 -9.65 -3.58
C PRO A 155 -10.77 -10.59 -4.80
N LYS A 156 -10.87 -10.05 -6.01
CA LYS A 156 -10.69 -10.85 -7.23
C LYS A 156 -9.24 -11.25 -7.43
N ILE A 157 -8.31 -10.36 -7.05
CA ILE A 157 -6.87 -10.57 -7.13
C ILE A 157 -6.24 -10.10 -5.81
N ALA A 158 -5.39 -10.93 -5.21
CA ALA A 158 -4.53 -10.54 -4.11
C ALA A 158 -3.06 -10.60 -4.56
N ILE A 159 -2.30 -9.54 -4.27
CA ILE A 159 -0.90 -9.38 -4.63
C ILE A 159 -0.11 -9.25 -3.31
N PRO A 160 0.70 -10.24 -2.93
CA PRO A 160 1.54 -10.15 -1.73
C PRO A 160 2.62 -9.09 -1.92
N MET A 161 3.00 -8.42 -0.83
CA MET A 161 4.05 -7.41 -0.76
C MET A 161 4.77 -7.49 0.59
N HIS A 162 5.78 -6.64 0.82
CA HIS A 162 6.55 -6.58 2.08
C HIS A 162 7.01 -7.96 2.59
N TYR A 163 7.77 -8.67 1.76
CA TYR A 163 8.31 -10.00 2.06
C TYR A 163 9.79 -10.09 1.65
N LYS A 164 10.47 -11.13 2.11
CA LYS A 164 11.90 -11.32 1.89
C LYS A 164 12.20 -11.50 0.42
N THR A 165 13.13 -10.70 -0.07
CA THR A 165 13.77 -10.89 -1.38
C THR A 165 15.28 -10.81 -1.21
N GLU A 166 16.03 -11.04 -2.29
CA GLU A 166 17.48 -10.83 -2.32
C GLU A 166 17.89 -9.38 -2.02
N ALA A 167 17.01 -8.40 -2.30
CA ALA A 167 17.28 -6.99 -2.07
C ALA A 167 17.06 -6.58 -0.59
N ILE A 168 16.11 -7.24 0.10
CA ILE A 168 15.74 -6.90 1.47
C ILE A 168 16.74 -7.47 2.48
N LYS A 169 17.41 -6.58 3.22
CA LYS A 169 18.47 -6.96 4.16
C LYS A 169 18.00 -7.22 5.59
N PHE A 170 16.84 -6.71 5.99
CA PHE A 170 16.27 -6.98 7.31
C PHE A 170 15.47 -8.29 7.34
N SER A 171 15.16 -8.75 8.56
CA SER A 171 14.56 -10.07 8.80
C SER A 171 13.03 -9.99 8.73
N ILE A 172 12.49 -10.41 7.60
CA ILE A 172 11.06 -10.66 7.35
C ILE A 172 10.92 -12.01 6.65
N ASP A 173 9.70 -12.56 6.67
CA ASP A 173 9.37 -13.83 6.03
C ASP A 173 9.37 -13.70 4.49
N PRO A 174 9.74 -14.77 3.74
CA PRO A 174 9.74 -14.82 2.28
C PRO A 174 8.36 -14.92 1.63
#